data_AF-A0A7X6L4Y9-F1
#
_entry.id   AF-A0A7X6L4Y9-F1
#
_cell.length_a   1.000
_cell.length_b   1.000
_cell.length_c   1.000
_cell.angle_alpha   90.00
_cell.angle_beta   90.00
_cell.angle_gamma   90.00
#
_symmetry.space_group_name_H-M   'P 1'
#
loop_
_entity.id
_entity.type
_entity.pdbx_description
1 polymer ?
#
loop_
_entity_poly.entity_id
_entity_poly.type
_entity_poly.pdbx_seq_one_letter_code
_entity_poly.pdbx_strand_id
1 'polypeptide(L)'
;MSGDDNLPRPLTNLVNDAREGRLLVRMDPEQFVYVDRDCEFFKTKIRDIQQMMTDIAQQQTWGLGEQYRSKSGNELVSGKTMVKRYREKARGSQNSVYAVMESHYRVVEDIQDLFRVIRERYSQQDAEWGARYRELEATLPPQAPAPQRIFSVPFAKE
;
A
#
# COMPACT_ATOMS: atom_id res chain seq x y z
N MET A 1 -19.28 14.46 -16.45
CA MET A 1 -19.70 14.26 -15.05
C MET A 1 -18.46 13.95 -14.25
N SER A 2 -17.90 14.98 -13.64
CA SER A 2 -16.64 14.94 -12.90
C SER A 2 -17.00 15.01 -11.42
N GLY A 3 -16.78 13.94 -10.68
CA GLY A 3 -17.20 13.86 -9.28
C GLY A 3 -16.62 12.71 -8.48
N ASP A 4 -15.54 12.06 -8.94
CA ASP A 4 -14.90 10.92 -8.25
C ASP A 4 -13.48 11.24 -7.74
N ASP A 5 -13.09 12.52 -7.74
CA ASP A 5 -11.75 13.00 -7.36
C ASP A 5 -11.61 13.34 -5.86
N ASN A 6 -12.64 13.13 -5.04
CA ASN A 6 -12.59 13.54 -3.62
C ASN A 6 -13.20 12.51 -2.65
N LEU A 7 -13.02 11.22 -2.94
CA LEU A 7 -13.21 10.22 -1.89
C LEU A 7 -11.97 10.26 -0.98
N PRO A 8 -12.15 10.49 0.34
CA PRO A 8 -11.02 10.56 1.25
C PRO A 8 -10.21 9.27 1.16
N ARG A 9 -8.89 9.40 0.94
CA ARG A 9 -8.01 8.24 0.81
C ARG A 9 -8.11 7.40 2.09
N PRO A 10 -8.40 6.09 2.00
CA PRO A 10 -8.84 5.27 3.13
C PRO A 10 -7.92 5.34 4.36
N LEU A 11 -6.61 5.56 4.18
CA LEU A 11 -5.65 5.61 5.28
C LEU A 11 -5.04 7.00 5.51
N THR A 12 -5.64 8.07 4.96
CA THR A 12 -5.14 9.45 5.11
C THR A 12 -4.83 9.81 6.57
N ASN A 13 -5.72 9.44 7.49
CA ASN A 13 -5.56 9.75 8.92
C ASN A 13 -4.32 9.06 9.50
N LEU A 14 -4.08 7.79 9.15
CA LEU A 14 -2.90 7.05 9.62
C LEU A 14 -1.61 7.61 9.04
N VAL A 15 -1.62 8.04 7.76
CA VAL A 15 -0.48 8.72 7.14
C VAL A 15 -0.17 10.02 7.88
N ASN A 16 -1.18 10.80 8.25
CA ASN A 16 -1.01 12.02 9.04
C ASN A 16 -0.47 11.71 10.44
N ASP A 17 -1.01 10.70 11.13
CA ASP A 17 -0.52 10.27 12.43
C ASP A 17 0.94 9.82 12.40
N ALA A 18 1.37 9.15 11.32
CA ALA A 18 2.77 8.79 11.09
C ALA A 18 3.67 10.02 10.85
N ARG A 19 3.21 10.98 10.04
CA ARG A 19 3.92 12.27 9.82
C ARG A 19 4.06 13.06 11.10
N GLU A 20 3.05 13.04 11.96
CA GLU A 20 3.04 13.76 13.24
C GLU A 20 3.73 12.98 14.36
N GLY A 21 3.97 11.67 14.18
CA GLY A 21 4.77 10.84 15.09
C GLY A 21 3.97 10.21 16.21
N ARG A 22 2.65 10.24 16.06
CA ARG A 22 1.73 9.56 16.95
C ARG A 22 1.69 8.06 16.70
N LEU A 23 2.19 7.60 15.55
CA LEU A 23 2.27 6.19 15.20
C LEU A 23 3.68 5.63 15.46
N LEU A 24 3.76 4.56 16.24
CA LEU A 24 5.00 3.82 16.53
C LEU A 24 4.92 2.43 15.91
N VAL A 25 5.77 2.14 14.92
CA VAL A 25 5.86 0.82 14.26
C VAL A 25 7.27 0.29 14.42
N ARG A 26 7.44 -0.75 15.26
CA ARG A 26 8.73 -1.45 15.39
C ARG A 26 8.85 -2.49 14.28
N MET A 27 9.83 -2.30 13.40
CA MET A 27 10.07 -3.15 12.25
C MET A 27 11.53 -3.05 11.82
N ASP A 28 12.12 -4.16 11.35
CA ASP A 28 13.48 -4.17 10.83
C ASP A 28 13.58 -3.47 9.47
N PRO A 29 14.71 -2.84 9.12
CA PRO A 29 14.89 -2.17 7.83
C PRO A 29 14.60 -3.05 6.61
N GLU A 30 14.95 -4.34 6.69
CA GLU A 30 14.68 -5.31 5.63
C GLU A 30 13.19 -5.47 5.36
N GLN A 31 12.36 -5.47 6.40
CA GLN A 31 10.92 -5.61 6.29
C GLN A 31 10.28 -4.39 5.60
N PHE A 32 10.79 -3.17 5.85
CA PHE A 32 10.34 -1.99 5.09
C PHE A 32 10.61 -2.11 3.60
N VAL A 33 11.76 -2.70 3.21
CA VAL A 33 12.10 -2.93 1.80
C VAL A 33 11.16 -3.97 1.18
N TYR A 34 10.88 -5.06 1.89
CA TYR A 34 9.95 -6.08 1.40
C TYR A 34 8.53 -5.53 1.24
N VAL A 35 8.02 -4.78 2.22
CA VAL A 35 6.70 -4.15 2.14
C VAL A 35 6.59 -3.23 0.93
N ASP A 36 7.59 -2.36 0.68
CA ASP A 36 7.58 -1.47 -0.48
C ASP A 36 7.60 -2.26 -1.80
N ARG A 37 8.41 -3.32 -1.89
CA ARG A 37 8.49 -4.19 -3.08
C ARG A 37 7.17 -4.94 -3.32
N ASP A 38 6.56 -5.48 -2.27
CA ASP A 38 5.29 -6.19 -2.36
C ASP A 38 4.17 -5.24 -2.80
N CYS A 39 4.16 -4.01 -2.29
CA CYS A 39 3.21 -2.98 -2.75
C CYS A 39 3.37 -2.70 -4.25
N GLU A 40 4.60 -2.55 -4.77
CA GLU A 40 4.84 -2.39 -6.21
C GLU A 40 4.38 -3.61 -7.02
N PHE A 41 4.63 -4.82 -6.52
CA PHE A 41 4.17 -6.05 -7.15
C PHE A 41 2.64 -6.09 -7.24
N PHE A 42 1.93 -5.82 -6.14
CA PHE A 42 0.46 -5.80 -6.14
C PHE A 42 -0.11 -4.73 -7.05
N LYS A 43 0.43 -3.50 -7.02
CA LYS A 43 0.02 -2.42 -7.93
C LYS A 43 0.18 -2.83 -9.40
N THR A 44 1.29 -3.48 -9.74
CA THR A 44 1.53 -3.99 -11.09
C THR A 44 0.47 -5.02 -11.48
N LYS A 45 0.20 -6.01 -10.62
CA LYS A 45 -0.81 -7.04 -10.89
C LYS A 45 -2.22 -6.47 -11.02
N ILE A 46 -2.55 -5.45 -10.24
CA ILE A 46 -3.81 -4.73 -10.36
C ILE A 46 -3.93 -4.08 -11.75
N ARG A 47 -2.87 -3.42 -12.23
CA ARG A 47 -2.86 -2.80 -13.57
C ARG A 47 -2.95 -3.86 -14.69
N ASP A 48 -2.26 -5.00 -14.54
CA ASP A 48 -2.38 -6.13 -15.48
C ASP A 48 -3.84 -6.60 -15.61
N ILE A 49 -4.54 -6.78 -14.47
CA ILE A 49 -5.95 -7.18 -14.44
C ILE A 49 -6.84 -6.11 -15.08
N GLN A 50 -6.62 -4.84 -14.77
CA GLN A 50 -7.39 -3.73 -15.36
C GLN A 50 -7.22 -3.64 -16.88
N GLN A 51 -6.01 -3.91 -17.39
CA GLN A 51 -5.77 -3.98 -18.83
C GLN A 51 -6.56 -5.14 -19.44
N MET A 52 -6.50 -6.33 -18.87
CA MET A 52 -7.27 -7.48 -19.33
C MET A 52 -8.78 -7.20 -19.33
N MET A 53 -9.30 -6.54 -18.29
CA MET A 53 -10.72 -6.14 -18.25
C MET A 53 -11.07 -5.08 -19.30
N THR A 54 -10.12 -4.22 -19.66
CA THR A 54 -10.29 -3.26 -20.75
C THR A 54 -10.40 -4.00 -22.08
N ASP A 55 -9.51 -4.96 -22.33
CA ASP A 55 -9.51 -5.76 -23.56
C ASP A 55 -10.82 -6.54 -23.69
N ILE A 56 -11.28 -7.17 -22.60
CA ILE A 56 -12.58 -7.86 -22.53
C ILE A 56 -13.72 -6.89 -22.86
N ALA A 57 -13.76 -5.71 -22.24
CA ALA A 57 -14.82 -4.74 -22.47
C ALA A 57 -14.84 -4.23 -23.93
N GLN A 58 -13.67 -4.10 -24.55
CA GLN A 58 -13.49 -3.58 -25.91
C GLN A 58 -13.59 -4.65 -27.00
N GLN A 59 -13.61 -5.94 -26.63
CA GLN A 59 -13.72 -7.04 -27.58
C GLN A 59 -14.93 -6.85 -28.50
N GLN A 60 -14.67 -6.77 -29.81
CA GLN A 60 -15.68 -6.46 -30.82
C GLN A 60 -16.73 -7.57 -30.95
N THR A 61 -16.26 -8.82 -31.02
CA THR A 61 -17.09 -10.02 -31.20
C THR A 61 -16.73 -11.11 -30.20
N TRP A 62 -17.75 -11.73 -29.64
CA TRP A 62 -17.69 -12.76 -28.61
C TRP A 62 -18.09 -14.14 -29.12
N GLY A 63 -18.72 -14.22 -30.30
CA GLY A 63 -19.13 -15.50 -30.89
C GLY A 63 -20.32 -16.15 -30.17
N LEU A 64 -21.13 -15.36 -29.48
CA LEU A 64 -22.32 -15.79 -28.73
C LEU A 64 -23.60 -15.61 -29.54
N GLY A 65 -23.48 -15.36 -30.86
CA GLY A 65 -24.60 -15.00 -31.72
C GLY A 65 -25.10 -13.57 -31.50
N GLU A 66 -24.29 -12.69 -30.92
CA GLU A 66 -24.62 -11.27 -30.69
C GLU A 66 -24.85 -10.49 -31.99
N GLN A 67 -24.36 -11.00 -33.12
CA GLN A 67 -24.60 -10.49 -34.47
C GLN A 67 -25.61 -11.32 -35.26
N TYR A 68 -26.16 -12.39 -34.68
CA TYR A 68 -27.08 -13.28 -35.39
C TYR A 68 -28.40 -12.56 -35.68
N ARG A 69 -28.78 -12.58 -36.96
CA ARG A 69 -30.06 -12.10 -37.46
C ARG A 69 -30.61 -13.10 -38.46
N SER A 70 -31.80 -13.61 -38.18
CA SER A 70 -32.56 -14.47 -39.08
C SER A 70 -32.92 -13.72 -40.37
N LYS A 71 -33.15 -14.46 -41.46
CA LYS A 71 -33.72 -13.91 -42.72
C LYS A 71 -35.08 -13.22 -42.50
N SER A 72 -35.82 -13.62 -41.45
CA SER A 72 -37.07 -13.00 -41.02
C SER A 72 -36.89 -11.76 -40.14
N GLY A 73 -35.64 -11.32 -39.89
CA GLY A 73 -35.33 -10.16 -39.06
C GLY A 73 -35.19 -10.44 -37.56
N ASN A 74 -35.50 -11.66 -37.10
CA ASN A 74 -35.40 -12.04 -35.68
C ASN A 74 -33.94 -12.06 -35.21
N GLU A 75 -33.66 -11.46 -34.06
CA GLU A 75 -32.33 -11.40 -33.46
C GLU A 75 -32.19 -12.36 -32.28
N LEU A 76 -30.97 -12.84 -32.03
CA LEU A 76 -30.67 -13.61 -30.82
C LEU A 76 -30.41 -12.65 -29.64
N VAL A 77 -31.48 -12.25 -28.95
CA VAL A 77 -31.44 -11.29 -27.84
C VAL A 77 -30.55 -11.77 -26.69
N SER A 78 -30.50 -13.08 -26.43
CA SER A 78 -29.68 -13.67 -25.36
C SER A 78 -28.19 -13.39 -25.56
N GLY A 79 -27.68 -13.56 -26.78
CA GLY A 79 -26.28 -13.29 -27.14
C GLY A 79 -25.91 -11.82 -26.88
N LYS A 80 -26.72 -10.89 -27.39
CA LYS A 80 -26.54 -9.45 -27.14
C LYS A 80 -26.58 -9.09 -25.65
N THR A 81 -27.50 -9.69 -24.90
CA THR A 81 -27.67 -9.45 -23.46
C THR A 81 -26.45 -9.92 -22.67
N MET A 82 -25.92 -11.10 -22.99
CA MET A 82 -24.73 -11.64 -22.33
C MET A 82 -23.49 -10.78 -22.59
N VAL A 83 -23.26 -10.39 -23.85
CA VAL A 83 -22.16 -9.49 -24.22
C VAL A 83 -22.25 -8.16 -23.47
N LYS A 84 -23.45 -7.57 -23.39
CA LYS A 84 -23.67 -6.34 -22.62
C LYS A 84 -23.28 -6.52 -21.15
N ARG A 85 -23.74 -7.60 -20.51
CA ARG A 85 -23.42 -7.90 -19.10
C ARG A 85 -21.93 -8.11 -18.88
N TYR A 86 -21.24 -8.78 -19.79
CA TYR A 86 -19.80 -8.98 -19.68
C TYR A 86 -19.03 -7.66 -19.78
N ARG A 87 -19.39 -6.79 -20.72
CA ARG A 87 -18.78 -5.44 -20.81
C ARG A 87 -19.05 -4.60 -19.57
N GLU A 88 -20.27 -4.63 -19.06
CA GLU A 88 -20.66 -3.94 -17.82
C GLU A 88 -19.89 -4.45 -16.60
N LYS A 89 -19.70 -5.77 -16.48
CA LYS A 89 -18.96 -6.36 -15.35
C LYS A 89 -17.45 -6.18 -15.48
N ALA A 90 -16.91 -6.12 -16.69
CA ALA A 90 -15.49 -5.88 -16.92
C ALA A 90 -15.10 -4.43 -16.58
N ARG A 91 -15.78 -3.42 -17.15
CA ARG A 91 -15.42 -2.00 -16.98
C ARG A 91 -16.60 -1.01 -16.96
N GLY A 92 -17.80 -1.42 -17.39
CA GLY A 92 -18.91 -0.49 -17.63
C GLY A 92 -19.73 -0.05 -16.41
N SER A 93 -19.32 -0.35 -15.18
CA SER A 93 -20.07 -0.01 -13.97
C SER A 93 -19.16 0.27 -12.77
N GLN A 94 -19.72 0.90 -11.73
CA GLN A 94 -19.01 1.15 -10.46
C GLN A 94 -18.68 -0.14 -9.69
N ASN A 95 -19.41 -1.24 -9.97
CA ASN A 95 -19.12 -2.58 -9.45
C ASN A 95 -18.46 -3.48 -10.51
N SER A 96 -17.78 -2.86 -11.48
CA SER A 96 -16.96 -3.58 -12.44
C SER A 96 -15.66 -4.04 -11.79
N VAL A 97 -15.06 -5.09 -12.34
CA VAL A 97 -13.75 -5.56 -11.90
C VAL A 97 -12.72 -4.43 -11.99
N TYR A 98 -12.76 -3.64 -13.07
CA TYR A 98 -11.87 -2.49 -13.24
C TYR A 98 -11.98 -1.48 -12.07
N ALA A 99 -13.22 -1.10 -11.70
CA ALA A 99 -13.47 -0.11 -10.65
C ALA A 99 -13.07 -0.63 -9.26
N VAL A 100 -13.37 -1.90 -8.96
CA VAL A 100 -12.97 -2.54 -7.70
C VAL A 100 -11.44 -2.62 -7.60
N MET A 101 -10.78 -2.98 -8.70
CA MET A 101 -9.32 -3.03 -8.78
C MET A 101 -8.69 -1.65 -8.60
N GLU A 102 -9.31 -0.58 -9.12
CA GLU A 102 -8.86 0.80 -8.87
C GLU A 102 -8.97 1.18 -7.39
N SER A 103 -10.06 0.78 -6.72
CA SER A 103 -10.20 0.97 -5.28
C SER A 103 -9.11 0.23 -4.50
N HIS A 104 -8.76 -1.00 -4.90
CA HIS A 104 -7.67 -1.76 -4.27
C HIS A 104 -6.31 -1.13 -4.55
N TYR A 105 -6.09 -0.58 -5.74
CA TYR A 105 -4.86 0.14 -6.08
C TYR A 105 -4.61 1.28 -5.09
N ARG A 106 -5.63 2.11 -4.84
CA ARG A 106 -5.55 3.24 -3.91
C ARG A 106 -5.24 2.80 -2.48
N VAL A 107 -5.80 1.68 -2.04
CA VAL A 107 -5.49 1.12 -0.70
C VAL A 107 -4.03 0.68 -0.61
N VAL A 108 -3.51 0.00 -1.63
CA VAL A 108 -2.10 -0.43 -1.64
C VAL A 108 -1.16 0.78 -1.70
N GLU A 109 -1.49 1.79 -2.50
CA GLU A 109 -0.75 3.06 -2.56
C GLU A 109 -0.71 3.76 -1.20
N ASP A 110 -1.84 3.84 -0.51
CA ASP A 110 -1.92 4.41 0.84
C ASP A 110 -1.06 3.66 1.87
N ILE A 111 -1.05 2.32 1.82
CA ILE A 111 -0.20 1.50 2.68
C ILE A 111 1.27 1.79 2.38
N GLN A 112 1.64 1.84 1.11
CA GLN A 112 3.01 2.14 0.71
C GLN A 112 3.45 3.53 1.19
N ASP A 113 2.61 4.55 1.00
CA ASP A 113 2.86 5.91 1.46
C ASP A 113 3.07 5.96 2.98
N LEU A 114 2.23 5.26 3.75
CA LEU A 114 2.35 5.17 5.20
C LEU A 114 3.72 4.60 5.62
N PHE A 115 4.12 3.45 5.06
CA PHE A 115 5.38 2.82 5.42
C PHE A 115 6.60 3.63 4.97
N ARG A 116 6.51 4.35 3.85
CA ARG A 116 7.57 5.28 3.40
C ARG A 116 7.76 6.43 4.38
N VAL A 117 6.67 7.05 4.84
CA VAL A 117 6.70 8.13 5.84
C VAL A 117 7.32 7.63 7.15
N ILE A 118 6.91 6.45 7.62
CA ILE A 118 7.46 5.86 8.84
C ILE A 118 8.97 5.64 8.70
N ARG A 119 9.42 5.03 7.60
CA ARG A 119 10.84 4.78 7.31
C ARG A 119 11.66 6.08 7.28
N GLU A 120 11.15 7.11 6.62
CA GLU A 120 11.81 8.41 6.54
C GLU A 120 12.01 9.02 7.93
N ARG A 121 10.99 8.94 8.79
CA ARG A 121 11.10 9.40 10.17
C ARG A 121 12.13 8.63 10.99
N TYR A 122 12.16 7.30 10.87
CA TYR A 122 13.19 6.49 11.53
C TYR A 122 14.60 6.91 11.13
N SER A 123 14.81 7.13 9.83
CA SER A 123 16.12 7.56 9.31
C SER A 123 16.50 8.95 9.82
N GLN A 124 15.54 9.87 9.95
CA GLN A 124 15.77 11.21 10.53
C GLN A 124 16.12 11.12 12.01
N GLN A 125 15.39 10.32 12.80
CA GLN A 125 15.64 10.14 14.24
C GLN A 125 17.04 9.56 14.51
N ASP A 126 17.44 8.54 13.76
CA ASP A 126 18.78 7.94 13.91
C ASP A 126 19.89 8.94 13.56
N ALA A 127 19.69 9.75 12.51
CA ALA A 127 20.63 10.79 12.12
C ALA A 127 20.76 11.90 13.17
N GLU A 128 19.63 12.36 13.73
CA GLU A 128 19.59 13.35 14.81
C GLU A 128 20.28 12.84 16.07
N TRP A 129 20.03 11.59 16.45
CA TRP A 129 20.68 10.98 17.60
C TRP A 129 22.20 10.88 17.41
N GLY A 130 22.66 10.43 16.25
CA GLY A 130 24.09 10.34 15.93
C GLY A 130 24.78 11.70 15.86
N ALA A 131 24.07 12.75 15.41
CA ALA A 131 24.56 14.12 15.47
C ALA A 131 24.73 14.61 16.91
N ARG A 132 23.70 14.42 17.75
CA ARG A 132 23.73 14.79 19.16
C ARG A 132 24.79 14.03 19.95
N TYR A 133 24.99 12.74 19.66
CA TYR A 133 26.05 11.95 20.28
C TYR A 133 27.42 12.55 20.01
N ARG A 134 27.73 12.88 18.75
CA ARG A 134 29.02 13.49 18.37
C ARG A 134 29.23 14.86 18.98
N GLU A 135 28.17 15.68 19.06
CA GLU A 135 28.22 16.97 19.75
C GLU A 135 28.55 16.80 21.23
N LEU A 136 27.87 15.86 21.91
CA LEU A 136 28.13 15.55 23.32
C LEU A 136 29.53 14.97 23.52
N GLU A 137 30.01 14.10 22.64
CA GLU A 137 31.36 13.55 22.69
C GLU A 137 32.44 14.64 22.56
N ALA A 138 32.19 15.67 21.73
CA ALA A 138 33.11 16.78 21.56
C ALA A 138 33.06 17.83 22.70
N THR A 139 31.93 17.93 23.41
CA THR A 139 31.68 19.01 24.38
C THR A 139 31.69 18.56 25.84
N LEU A 140 31.44 17.28 26.13
CA LEU A 140 31.40 16.78 27.49
C LEU A 140 32.82 16.61 28.07
N PRO A 141 33.08 17.11 29.30
CA PRO A 141 34.34 16.85 29.97
C PRO A 141 34.47 15.36 30.34
N PRO A 142 35.70 14.82 30.39
CA PRO A 142 35.93 13.44 30.81
C PRO A 142 35.35 13.19 32.20
N GLN A 143 34.49 12.19 32.34
CA GLN A 143 33.94 11.77 33.62
C GLN A 143 34.66 10.51 34.11
N ALA A 144 34.98 10.46 35.42
CA ALA A 144 35.56 9.27 36.01
C ALA A 144 34.60 8.06 35.86
N PRO A 145 35.12 6.84 35.62
CA PRO A 145 34.29 5.65 35.47
C PRO A 145 33.42 5.43 36.72
N ALA A 146 32.21 4.92 36.51
CA ALA A 146 31.26 4.67 37.60
C ALA A 146 31.90 3.78 38.69
N PRO A 147 31.67 4.06 39.98
CA PRO A 147 32.27 3.29 41.06
C PRO A 147 31.81 1.83 40.95
N GLN A 148 32.79 0.93 40.82
CA GLN A 148 32.54 -0.50 40.84
C GLN A 148 31.98 -0.86 42.22
N ARG A 149 30.70 -1.24 42.30
CA ARG A 149 30.16 -1.88 43.50
C ARG A 149 30.79 -3.26 43.59
N ILE A 150 31.95 -3.34 44.23
CA ILE A 150 32.53 -4.61 44.67
C ILE A 150 31.52 -5.19 45.66
N PHE A 151 30.81 -6.24 45.25
CA PHE A 151 29.96 -7.02 46.15
C PHE A 151 30.87 -7.63 47.22
N SER A 152 30.91 -6.99 48.40
CA SER A 152 31.51 -7.57 49.59
C SER A 152 30.61 -8.72 50.05
N VAL A 153 30.92 -9.94 49.63
CA VAL A 153 30.34 -11.14 50.24
C VAL A 153 30.94 -11.26 51.65
N PRO A 154 30.15 -11.25 52.74
CA PRO A 154 30.70 -11.44 54.06
C PRO A 154 31.16 -12.89 54.19
N PHE A 155 32.47 -13.08 54.34
CA PHE A 155 33.02 -14.38 54.72
C PHE A 155 32.61 -14.63 56.18
N ALA A 156 31.62 -15.50 56.39
CA ALA A 156 31.29 -15.99 57.73
C ALA A 156 32.49 -16.79 58.25
N LYS A 157 33.06 -16.36 59.38
CA LYS A 157 33.96 -17.17 60.20
C LYS A 157 33.09 -17.96 61.18
N GLU A 158 33.17 -19.28 61.12
CA GLU A 158 32.95 -20.17 62.27
C GLU A 158 34.30 -20.74 62.72
#